data_AF-A0ABD1CZZ8-F1
#
_entry.id   AF-A0ABD1CZZ8-F1
#
_cell.length_a   1.000
_cell.length_b   1.000
_cell.length_c   1.000
_cell.angle_alpha   90.00
_cell.angle_beta   90.00
_cell.angle_gamma   90.00
#
_symmetry.space_group_name_H-M   'P 1'
#
loop_
_entity.id
_entity.type
_entity.pdbx_description
1 polymer ?
#
loop_
_entity_poly.entity_id
_entity_poly.type
_entity_poly.pdbx_seq_one_letter_code
_entity_poly.pdbx_strand_id
1 'polypeptide(L)'
;MNFVQENNQVLYIWGGTISADIEQEVNQLKSISGVKVNVENAERVLLGGYGQSQFDVILANVSTGNSELVSHLLKLTKPKGKAVFKDDSAAGGAETVRANLLLSGFINIASAEGNVYIAEKPNYEIGSAAKLSLGGGANKAKVAAVWKLDVDDDGEAEERIDEDELLDEEDKVKPSAESLRVCGTTGKRKACKDCSCGLAEELDAESKGAAVAAAQSAKSSCGSCYLGDAFRCATCPYLGMPAFKPGEKIQLSDTQMQADV
;
A
#
# COMPACT_ATOMS: atom_id res chain seq x y z
N MET A 1 32.58 -16.62 12.94
CA MET A 1 33.03 -15.63 13.95
C MET A 1 33.90 -14.51 13.38
N ASN A 2 34.08 -14.38 12.06
CA ASN A 2 34.96 -13.37 11.45
C ASN A 2 34.43 -11.91 11.48
N PHE A 3 33.30 -11.67 12.12
CA PHE A 3 32.62 -10.37 12.13
C PHE A 3 32.82 -9.62 13.45
N VAL A 4 33.37 -10.28 14.47
CA VAL A 4 33.66 -9.70 15.78
C VAL A 4 35.11 -9.24 15.77
N GLN A 5 35.29 -7.94 15.94
CA GLN A 5 36.57 -7.24 16.02
C GLN A 5 36.85 -6.83 17.47
N GLU A 6 38.09 -6.40 17.72
CA GLU A 6 38.48 -5.89 19.03
C GLU A 6 37.61 -4.70 19.45
N ASN A 7 37.26 -4.64 20.74
CA ASN A 7 36.40 -3.60 21.35
C ASN A 7 34.92 -3.59 20.92
N ASN A 8 34.42 -4.60 20.19
CA ASN A 8 32.99 -4.67 19.89
C ASN A 8 32.14 -4.94 21.13
N GLN A 9 30.94 -4.33 21.14
CA GLN A 9 29.84 -4.70 22.03
C GLN A 9 29.02 -5.79 21.35
N VAL A 10 29.07 -7.01 21.88
CA VAL A 10 28.39 -8.18 21.31
C VAL A 10 27.25 -8.61 22.22
N LEU A 11 26.07 -8.82 21.65
CA LEU A 11 24.95 -9.44 22.33
C LEU A 11 24.76 -10.86 21.81
N TYR A 12 24.89 -11.85 22.68
CA TYR A 12 24.59 -13.24 22.40
C TYR A 12 23.21 -13.59 22.97
N ILE A 13 22.32 -14.09 22.12
CA ILE A 13 20.95 -14.45 22.46
C ILE A 13 20.73 -15.92 22.19
N TRP A 14 20.21 -16.62 23.19
CA TRP A 14 19.84 -18.03 23.09
C TRP A 14 18.36 -18.23 23.36
N GLY A 15 17.76 -19.20 22.67
CA GLY A 15 16.43 -19.72 22.96
C GLY A 15 16.47 -21.16 23.46
N GLY A 16 15.41 -21.61 24.13
CA GLY A 16 15.25 -23.01 24.54
C GLY A 16 16.01 -23.37 25.83
N THR A 17 16.72 -24.50 25.82
CA THR A 17 17.49 -25.01 26.97
C THR A 17 18.97 -24.70 26.83
N ILE A 18 19.63 -24.39 27.95
CA ILE A 18 21.08 -24.16 27.98
C ILE A 18 21.81 -25.46 27.62
N SER A 19 22.68 -25.40 26.61
CA SER A 19 23.57 -26.49 26.19
C SER A 19 25.03 -26.10 26.38
N ALA A 20 25.91 -27.10 26.45
CA ALA A 20 27.36 -26.89 26.55
C ALA A 20 27.95 -26.13 25.35
N ASP A 21 27.29 -26.19 24.19
CA ASP A 21 27.71 -25.50 22.97
C ASP A 21 27.63 -23.98 23.14
N ILE A 22 26.62 -23.48 23.85
CA ILE A 22 26.46 -22.04 24.15
C ILE A 22 27.64 -21.55 25.00
N GLU A 23 28.04 -22.32 26.01
CA GLU A 23 29.17 -21.96 26.87
C GLU A 23 30.48 -21.92 26.07
N GLN A 24 30.69 -22.88 25.17
CA GLN A 24 31.85 -22.90 24.29
C GLN A 24 31.89 -21.70 23.34
N GLU A 25 30.78 -21.37 22.68
CA GLU A 25 30.69 -20.22 21.78
C GLU A 25 30.92 -18.90 22.53
N VAL A 26 30.31 -18.72 23.70
CA VAL A 26 30.50 -17.51 24.52
C VAL A 26 31.95 -17.40 25.01
N ASN A 27 32.59 -18.51 25.39
CA ASN A 27 34.00 -18.51 25.78
C ASN A 27 34.93 -18.18 24.61
N GLN A 28 34.60 -18.62 23.39
CA GLN A 28 35.32 -18.22 22.18
C GLN A 28 35.15 -16.72 21.87
N LEU A 29 34.00 -16.12 22.16
CA LEU A 29 33.82 -14.67 21.98
C LEU A 29 34.61 -13.86 23.02
N LYS A 30 34.69 -14.34 24.25
CA LYS A 30 35.44 -13.70 25.33
C LYS A 30 36.96 -13.81 25.17
N SER A 31 37.46 -14.77 24.39
CA SER A 31 38.89 -14.90 24.13
C SER A 31 39.42 -13.82 23.17
N ILE A 32 38.54 -13.12 22.45
CA ILE A 32 38.90 -11.99 21.59
C ILE A 32 39.16 -10.75 22.45
N SER A 33 40.29 -10.08 22.21
CA SER A 33 40.76 -8.91 22.96
C SER A 33 39.74 -7.77 22.99
N GLY A 34 39.38 -7.32 24.20
CA GLY A 34 38.57 -6.12 24.41
C GLY A 34 37.07 -6.25 24.09
N VAL A 35 36.58 -7.43 23.70
CA VAL A 35 35.15 -7.63 23.40
C VAL A 35 34.33 -7.67 24.68
N LYS A 36 33.24 -6.89 24.72
CA LYS A 36 32.25 -6.95 25.79
C LYS A 36 31.07 -7.79 25.32
N VAL A 37 30.94 -8.98 25.90
CA VAL A 37 29.88 -9.94 25.57
C VAL A 37 28.77 -9.88 26.62
N ASN A 38 27.57 -9.52 26.20
CA ASN A 38 26.35 -9.67 26.98
C ASN A 38 25.61 -10.94 26.53
N VAL A 39 25.11 -11.73 27.47
CA VAL A 39 24.39 -12.97 27.18
C VAL A 39 22.97 -12.84 27.73
N GLU A 40 21.97 -13.03 26.87
CA GLU A 40 20.56 -12.93 27.25
C GLU A 40 19.73 -14.08 26.69
N ASN A 41 18.61 -14.35 27.34
CA ASN A 41 17.62 -15.28 26.83
C ASN A 41 16.62 -14.54 25.93
N ALA A 42 16.14 -15.21 24.87
CA ALA A 42 15.18 -14.66 23.91
C ALA A 42 13.90 -14.09 24.55
N GLU A 43 13.39 -14.71 25.61
CA GLU A 43 12.17 -14.24 26.29
C GLU A 43 12.44 -13.05 27.23
N ARG A 44 13.68 -12.95 27.74
CA ARG A 44 14.07 -11.92 28.71
C ARG A 44 14.60 -10.66 28.06
N VAL A 45 15.16 -10.74 26.85
CA VAL A 45 15.75 -9.59 26.15
C VAL A 45 14.73 -8.46 25.94
N LEU A 46 13.46 -8.81 25.69
CA LEU A 46 12.36 -7.85 25.54
C LEU A 46 12.08 -7.05 26.83
N LEU A 47 12.38 -7.63 27.99
CA LEU A 47 12.21 -7.02 29.30
C LEU A 47 13.50 -6.36 29.82
N GLY A 48 14.62 -6.50 29.11
CA GLY A 48 15.97 -6.23 29.60
C GLY A 48 16.33 -4.76 29.82
N GLY A 49 15.42 -3.80 29.60
CA GLY A 49 15.68 -2.37 29.82
C GLY A 49 16.83 -1.79 28.98
N TYR A 50 17.24 -2.48 27.91
CA TYR A 50 18.32 -2.03 27.05
C TYR A 50 17.96 -0.73 26.32
N GLY A 51 18.96 0.14 26.17
CA GLY A 51 18.84 1.34 25.34
C GLY A 51 18.89 0.99 23.85
N GLN A 52 18.50 1.93 22.99
CA GLN A 52 18.63 1.77 21.54
C GLN A 52 20.12 1.79 21.13
N SER A 53 20.47 1.02 20.10
CA SER A 53 21.77 1.04 19.41
C SER A 53 22.99 0.88 20.32
N GLN A 54 23.00 -0.18 21.12
CA GLN A 54 24.08 -0.47 22.06
C GLN A 54 25.10 -1.46 21.50
N PHE A 55 24.68 -2.35 20.60
CA PHE A 55 25.49 -3.48 20.15
C PHE A 55 25.98 -3.31 18.72
N ASP A 56 27.26 -3.61 18.49
CA ASP A 56 27.88 -3.61 17.16
C ASP A 56 27.56 -4.91 16.42
N VAL A 57 27.52 -6.03 17.15
CA VAL A 57 27.19 -7.35 16.62
C VAL A 57 26.17 -8.06 17.51
N ILE A 58 25.11 -8.61 16.92
CA ILE A 58 24.16 -9.48 17.61
C ILE A 58 24.29 -10.90 17.05
N LEU A 59 24.42 -11.89 17.93
CA LEU A 59 24.41 -13.31 17.60
C LEU A 59 23.16 -13.92 18.22
N ALA A 60 22.17 -14.26 17.39
CA ALA A 60 20.87 -14.71 17.82
C ALA A 60 20.63 -16.17 17.40
N ASN A 61 20.73 -17.09 18.36
CA ASN A 61 20.38 -18.49 18.18
C ASN A 61 18.90 -18.71 18.55
N VAL A 62 18.03 -18.18 17.70
CA VAL A 62 16.58 -18.10 17.91
C VAL A 62 15.88 -18.16 16.55
N SER A 63 14.64 -18.65 16.54
CA SER A 63 13.85 -18.63 15.31
C SER A 63 13.46 -17.21 14.91
N THR A 64 13.52 -16.94 13.60
CA THR A 64 13.15 -15.64 13.03
C THR A 64 11.64 -15.43 12.89
N GLY A 65 10.83 -16.40 13.29
CA GLY A 65 9.36 -16.32 13.21
C GLY A 65 8.73 -15.30 14.18
N ASN A 66 9.42 -14.91 15.24
CA ASN A 66 8.92 -13.89 16.17
C ASN A 66 9.32 -12.48 15.70
N SER A 67 8.41 -11.80 15.00
CA SER A 67 8.62 -10.45 14.46
C SER A 67 8.87 -9.40 15.55
N GLU A 68 8.25 -9.53 16.73
CA GLU A 68 8.45 -8.61 17.85
C GLU A 68 9.90 -8.67 18.33
N LEU A 69 10.41 -9.89 18.55
CA LEU A 69 11.80 -10.10 18.93
C LEU A 69 12.77 -9.57 17.88
N VAL A 70 12.61 -9.96 16.61
CA VAL A 70 13.53 -9.53 15.54
C VAL A 70 13.53 -8.00 15.38
N SER A 71 12.35 -7.35 15.49
CA SER A 71 12.25 -5.88 15.46
C SER A 71 12.92 -5.22 16.67
N HIS A 72 12.87 -5.85 17.84
CA HIS A 72 13.57 -5.38 19.03
C HIS A 72 15.08 -5.50 18.86
N LEU A 73 15.58 -6.60 18.28
CA LEU A 73 17.01 -6.77 17.98
C LEU A 73 17.53 -5.72 16.99
N LEU A 74 16.73 -5.32 15.99
CA LEU A 74 17.08 -4.22 15.10
C LEU A 74 17.26 -2.89 15.87
N LYS A 75 16.40 -2.62 16.87
CA LYS A 75 16.52 -1.42 17.73
C LYS A 75 17.78 -1.44 18.59
N LEU A 76 18.21 -2.62 19.04
CA LEU A 76 19.40 -2.79 19.87
C LEU A 76 20.72 -2.72 19.07
N THR A 77 20.67 -3.05 17.78
CA THR A 77 21.83 -3.01 16.88
C THR A 77 22.18 -1.57 16.50
N LYS A 78 23.46 -1.19 16.46
CA LYS A 78 23.92 0.12 15.95
C LYS A 78 23.80 0.22 14.42
N PRO A 79 23.78 1.44 13.83
CA PRO A 79 23.77 1.62 12.38
C PRO A 79 25.01 0.95 11.76
N LYS A 80 24.84 0.22 10.65
CA LYS A 80 25.86 -0.66 10.04
C LYS A 80 26.32 -1.84 10.92
N GLY A 81 25.69 -2.05 12.06
CA GLY A 81 25.92 -3.21 12.91
C GLY A 81 25.40 -4.49 12.25
N LYS A 82 26.01 -5.62 12.58
CA LYS A 82 25.69 -6.92 11.98
C LYS A 82 24.89 -7.77 12.94
N ALA A 83 23.83 -8.39 12.46
CA ALA A 83 23.04 -9.36 13.19
C ALA A 83 23.16 -10.72 12.50
N VAL A 84 23.56 -11.74 13.24
CA VAL A 84 23.70 -13.11 12.78
C VAL A 84 22.60 -13.94 13.43
N PHE A 85 21.72 -14.51 12.62
CA PHE A 85 20.63 -15.36 13.06
C PHE A 85 20.94 -16.80 12.72
N LYS A 86 20.93 -17.68 13.72
CA LYS A 86 20.99 -19.12 13.52
C LYS A 86 19.58 -19.66 13.77
N ASP A 87 18.93 -20.12 12.70
CA ASP A 87 17.57 -20.66 12.77
C ASP A 87 17.63 -22.19 12.71
N ASP A 88 17.61 -22.83 13.87
CA ASP A 88 17.50 -24.29 13.99
C ASP A 88 16.05 -24.79 13.80
N SER A 89 15.09 -23.89 13.56
CA SER A 89 13.69 -24.27 13.36
C SER A 89 13.50 -24.91 11.98
N ALA A 90 13.16 -26.20 11.96
CA ALA A 90 12.86 -26.98 10.77
C ALA A 90 11.67 -26.44 9.93
N ALA A 91 10.95 -25.42 10.43
CA ALA A 91 9.69 -24.93 9.88
C ALA A 91 9.83 -23.74 8.90
N GLY A 92 10.98 -23.08 8.83
CA GLY A 92 11.20 -21.91 7.97
C GLY A 92 12.22 -22.21 6.89
N GLY A 93 11.79 -22.39 5.63
CA GLY A 93 12.74 -22.39 4.51
C GLY A 93 13.54 -21.08 4.46
N ALA A 94 14.71 -21.11 3.82
CA ALA A 94 15.61 -19.95 3.74
C ALA A 94 14.94 -18.66 3.22
N GLU A 95 13.94 -18.82 2.36
CA GLU A 95 13.15 -17.70 1.82
C GLU A 95 12.26 -17.05 2.89
N THR A 96 11.61 -17.84 3.75
CA THR A 96 10.79 -17.34 4.86
C THR A 96 11.64 -16.54 5.84
N VAL A 97 12.82 -17.06 6.19
CA VAL A 97 13.77 -16.37 7.08
C VAL A 97 14.20 -15.04 6.47
N ARG A 98 14.56 -15.04 5.18
CA ARG A 98 14.91 -13.82 4.46
C ARG A 98 13.76 -12.81 4.45
N ALA A 99 12.53 -13.26 4.19
CA ALA A 99 11.35 -12.39 4.22
C ALA A 99 11.14 -11.76 5.60
N ASN A 100 11.21 -12.54 6.68
CA ASN A 100 11.05 -12.04 8.05
C ASN A 100 12.11 -10.98 8.42
N LEU A 101 13.36 -11.20 8.02
CA LEU A 101 14.45 -10.24 8.25
C LEU A 101 14.26 -8.95 7.46
N LEU A 102 13.82 -9.04 6.19
CA LEU A 102 13.50 -7.87 5.36
C LEU A 102 12.33 -7.07 5.93
N LEU A 103 11.24 -7.76 6.30
CA LEU A 103 10.05 -7.12 6.89
C LEU A 103 10.37 -6.43 8.21
N SER A 104 11.33 -6.96 8.96
CA SER A 104 11.79 -6.37 10.23
C SER A 104 12.67 -5.14 10.03
N GLY A 105 13.23 -4.93 8.82
CA GLY A 105 14.03 -3.75 8.46
C GLY A 105 15.54 -3.99 8.31
N PHE A 106 16.00 -5.24 8.30
CA PHE A 106 17.40 -5.55 8.00
C PHE A 106 17.69 -5.52 6.50
N ILE A 107 18.94 -5.21 6.15
CA ILE A 107 19.44 -5.19 4.76
C ILE A 107 20.62 -6.15 4.59
N ASN A 108 21.04 -6.37 3.35
CA ASN A 108 22.22 -7.18 2.99
C ASN A 108 22.22 -8.59 3.61
N ILE A 109 21.09 -9.30 3.45
CA ILE A 109 20.94 -10.65 4.02
C ILE A 109 21.74 -11.66 3.19
N ALA A 110 22.73 -12.28 3.80
CA ALA A 110 23.52 -13.38 3.23
C ALA A 110 23.26 -14.67 4.01
N SER A 111 23.04 -15.78 3.30
CA SER A 111 22.93 -17.11 3.90
C SER A 111 24.33 -17.77 3.91
N ALA A 112 24.73 -18.29 5.06
CA ALA A 112 25.92 -19.11 5.24
C ALA A 112 25.52 -20.59 5.47
N GLU A 113 26.52 -21.47 5.53
CA GLU A 113 26.31 -22.89 5.83
C GLU A 113 25.71 -23.10 7.23
N GLY A 114 24.82 -24.08 7.38
CA GLY A 114 24.23 -24.46 8.67
C GLY A 114 23.09 -23.55 9.16
N ASN A 115 22.21 -23.09 8.26
CA ASN A 115 21.05 -22.23 8.59
C ASN A 115 21.42 -20.93 9.33
N VAL A 116 22.60 -20.39 9.00
CA VAL A 116 23.08 -19.12 9.55
C VAL A 116 22.82 -18.01 8.54
N TYR A 117 22.15 -16.95 8.97
CA TYR A 117 21.81 -15.78 8.16
C TYR A 117 22.47 -14.55 8.74
N ILE A 118 23.21 -13.82 7.91
CA ILE A 118 23.91 -12.60 8.30
C ILE A 118 23.13 -11.43 7.70
N ALA A 119 22.75 -10.48 8.53
CA ALA A 119 22.01 -9.29 8.13
C ALA A 119 22.66 -8.04 8.72
N GLU A 120 22.40 -6.88 8.13
CA GLU A 120 22.98 -5.61 8.55
C GLU A 120 21.88 -4.59 8.84
N LYS A 121 22.06 -3.79 9.89
CA LYS A 121 21.21 -2.63 10.13
C LYS A 121 21.58 -1.52 9.14
N PRO A 122 20.61 -0.86 8.48
CA PRO A 122 20.87 0.30 7.64
C PRO A 122 21.71 1.39 8.34
N ASN A 123 22.26 2.31 7.55
CA ASN A 123 23.12 3.40 8.05
C ASN A 123 22.34 4.51 8.80
N TYR A 124 21.13 4.22 9.27
CA TYR A 124 20.24 5.19 9.89
C TYR A 124 19.47 4.56 11.06
N GLU A 125 19.00 5.42 11.97
CA GLU A 125 18.22 5.01 13.14
C GLU A 125 16.72 4.98 12.86
N ILE A 126 15.98 4.18 13.63
CA ILE A 126 14.52 4.10 13.50
C ILE A 126 13.93 5.45 13.93
N GLY A 127 13.20 6.10 13.03
CA GLY A 127 12.66 7.45 13.23
C GLY A 127 13.56 8.58 12.73
N SER A 128 14.71 8.25 12.12
CA SER A 128 15.49 9.25 11.41
C SER A 128 14.78 9.68 10.12
N ALA A 129 14.75 11.00 9.89
CA ALA A 129 14.22 11.58 8.67
C ALA A 129 15.38 12.16 7.86
N ALA A 130 15.51 11.73 6.62
CA ALA A 130 16.40 12.38 5.66
C ALA A 130 15.57 13.37 4.84
N LYS A 131 16.00 14.64 4.81
CA LYS A 131 15.40 15.61 3.91
C LYS A 131 15.74 15.18 2.48
N LEU A 132 14.73 14.77 1.72
CA LEU A 132 14.88 14.50 0.30
C LEU A 132 15.25 15.82 -0.38
N SER A 133 16.46 15.90 -0.92
CA SER A 133 16.83 16.97 -1.84
C SER A 133 16.16 16.70 -3.19
N LEU A 134 14.85 16.95 -3.25
CA LEU A 134 14.15 17.12 -4.52
C LEU A 134 14.79 18.35 -5.16
N GLY A 135 15.74 18.12 -6.06
CA GLY A 135 16.62 19.15 -6.61
C GLY A 135 15.84 20.39 -7.04
N GLY A 136 15.92 21.44 -6.23
CA GLY A 136 15.34 22.75 -6.53
C GLY A 136 16.16 23.53 -7.55
N GLY A 137 16.85 22.86 -8.47
CA GLY A 137 17.83 23.45 -9.38
C GLY A 137 17.79 22.77 -10.74
N ALA A 138 16.80 23.16 -11.54
CA ALA A 138 16.73 23.16 -13.02
C ALA A 138 15.27 23.22 -13.49
N ASN A 139 14.35 22.53 -12.81
CA ASN A 139 12.94 22.45 -13.23
C ASN A 139 11.96 23.27 -12.37
N LYS A 140 12.42 23.93 -11.29
CA LYS A 140 11.57 24.84 -10.52
C LYS A 140 11.12 26.07 -11.32
N ALA A 141 11.92 26.51 -12.30
CA ALA A 141 11.55 27.61 -13.19
C ALA A 141 10.41 27.21 -14.15
N LYS A 142 10.40 25.96 -14.65
CA LYS A 142 9.34 25.48 -15.55
C LYS A 142 8.05 25.09 -14.81
N VAL A 143 8.14 24.52 -13.61
CA VAL A 143 6.94 24.15 -12.83
C VAL A 143 6.31 25.37 -12.14
N ALA A 144 7.11 26.33 -11.65
CA ALA A 144 6.57 27.58 -11.10
C ALA A 144 5.93 28.48 -12.18
N ALA A 145 6.42 28.43 -13.43
CA ALA A 145 5.80 29.12 -14.56
C ALA A 145 4.50 28.47 -15.06
N VAL A 146 4.29 27.18 -14.79
CA VAL A 146 3.05 26.46 -15.13
C VAL A 146 1.98 26.59 -14.03
N TRP A 147 2.38 26.87 -12.78
CA TRP A 147 1.48 26.96 -11.62
C TRP A 147 1.27 28.39 -11.10
N LYS A 148 1.71 29.39 -11.87
CA LYS A 148 1.36 30.80 -11.66
C LYS A 148 0.32 31.21 -12.70
N LEU A 149 -0.93 30.86 -12.42
CA LEU A 149 -2.07 31.64 -12.89
C LEU A 149 -2.17 32.85 -11.94
N ASP A 150 -1.24 33.79 -12.09
CA ASP A 150 -1.37 35.12 -11.51
C ASP A 150 -2.31 35.90 -12.44
N VAL A 151 -3.61 35.92 -12.11
CA VAL A 151 -4.54 36.95 -12.60
C VAL A 151 -4.23 38.19 -11.79
N ASP A 152 -3.20 38.92 -12.19
CA ASP A 152 -2.94 40.27 -11.69
C ASP A 152 -3.41 41.28 -12.74
N ASP A 153 -4.42 42.02 -12.31
CA ASP A 153 -5.13 43.12 -12.93
C ASP A 153 -4.23 44.35 -13.07
N ASP A 154 -3.42 44.42 -14.14
CA ASP A 154 -2.71 45.63 -14.55
C ASP A 154 -2.81 45.81 -16.06
N GLY A 155 -3.82 46.56 -16.50
CA GLY A 155 -4.17 46.74 -17.90
C GLY A 155 -3.08 47.32 -18.80
N GLU A 156 -2.65 46.52 -19.76
CA GLU A 156 -2.44 46.88 -21.17
C GLU A 156 -2.66 45.60 -21.99
N ALA A 157 -3.89 45.42 -22.51
CA ALA A 157 -4.30 44.40 -23.48
C ALA A 157 -3.62 43.02 -23.33
N GLU A 158 -4.07 42.23 -22.35
CA GLU A 158 -4.06 40.79 -22.54
C GLU A 158 -4.96 40.50 -23.75
N GLU A 159 -4.36 40.28 -24.93
CA GLU A 159 -5.00 39.48 -25.96
C GLU A 159 -5.12 38.06 -25.37
N ARG A 160 -6.22 37.86 -24.64
CA ARG A 160 -6.73 36.58 -24.19
C ARG A 160 -6.50 35.59 -25.32
N ILE A 161 -5.64 34.61 -25.08
CA ILE A 161 -5.28 33.59 -26.06
C ILE A 161 -6.59 33.04 -26.66
N ASP A 162 -6.76 33.19 -27.96
CA ASP A 162 -7.96 32.75 -28.65
C ASP A 162 -7.97 31.22 -28.68
N GLU A 163 -8.92 30.63 -27.96
CA GLU A 163 -9.11 29.19 -27.87
C GLU A 163 -9.46 28.56 -29.23
N ASP A 164 -9.96 29.37 -30.18
CA ASP A 164 -10.24 28.95 -31.56
C ASP A 164 -9.00 28.96 -32.47
N GLU A 165 -7.91 29.66 -32.13
CA GLU A 165 -6.63 29.67 -32.87
C GLU A 165 -5.73 28.47 -32.48
N LEU A 166 -5.95 27.92 -31.29
CA LEU A 166 -5.23 26.73 -30.77
C LEU A 166 -5.73 25.41 -31.35
N LEU A 167 -6.89 25.40 -31.99
CA LEU A 167 -7.48 24.21 -32.61
C LEU A 167 -7.32 24.30 -34.12
N ASP A 168 -6.60 23.33 -34.69
CA ASP A 168 -6.52 23.18 -36.13
C ASP A 168 -7.90 22.78 -36.69
N GLU A 169 -8.13 23.07 -37.97
CA GLU A 169 -9.40 22.74 -38.65
C GLU A 169 -9.73 21.24 -38.62
N GLU A 170 -8.74 20.37 -38.37
CA GLU A 170 -8.91 18.93 -38.19
C GLU A 170 -9.50 18.57 -36.82
N ASP A 171 -9.19 19.33 -35.76
CA ASP A 171 -9.69 19.10 -34.40
C ASP A 171 -11.14 19.58 -34.22
N LYS A 172 -11.53 20.60 -34.99
CA LYS A 172 -12.91 21.12 -35.02
C LYS A 172 -13.88 20.17 -35.73
N VAL A 173 -13.38 19.18 -36.46
CA VAL A 173 -14.22 18.16 -37.09
C VAL A 173 -14.79 17.24 -36.01
N LYS A 174 -16.03 17.52 -35.62
CA LYS A 174 -16.79 16.63 -34.73
C LYS A 174 -16.77 15.21 -35.30
N PRO A 175 -16.20 14.23 -34.58
CA PRO A 175 -16.19 12.85 -35.05
C PRO A 175 -17.61 12.41 -35.37
N SER A 176 -17.82 11.80 -36.54
CA SER A 176 -19.15 11.34 -36.91
C SER A 176 -19.63 10.29 -35.90
N ALA A 177 -20.94 10.18 -35.70
CA ALA A 177 -21.52 9.20 -34.78
C ALA A 177 -21.13 7.75 -35.12
N GLU A 178 -20.62 7.50 -36.33
CA GLU A 178 -20.08 6.22 -36.77
C GLU A 178 -18.63 6.01 -36.31
N SER A 179 -17.82 7.07 -36.24
CA SER A 179 -16.43 7.07 -35.74
C SER A 179 -16.36 6.87 -34.22
N LEU A 180 -17.37 7.35 -33.48
CA LEU A 180 -17.47 7.22 -32.01
C LEU A 180 -17.95 5.84 -31.53
N ARG A 181 -18.24 4.90 -32.43
CA ARG A 181 -18.65 3.55 -32.04
C ARG A 181 -17.42 2.75 -31.65
N VAL A 182 -17.11 2.77 -30.35
CA VAL A 182 -16.03 2.05 -29.66
C VAL A 182 -16.27 0.54 -29.70
N CYS A 183 -16.19 -0.05 -30.88
CA CYS A 183 -15.91 -1.45 -31.07
C CYS A 183 -15.24 -1.58 -32.43
N GLY A 184 -13.90 -1.60 -32.42
CA GLY A 184 -13.04 -1.65 -33.61
C GLY A 184 -13.11 -2.98 -34.39
N THR A 185 -14.29 -3.58 -34.50
CA THR A 185 -14.52 -4.70 -35.39
C THR A 185 -15.12 -4.15 -36.68
N THR A 186 -14.39 -4.27 -37.78
CA THR A 186 -14.82 -3.94 -39.15
C THR A 186 -15.95 -4.87 -39.63
N GLY A 187 -17.08 -4.90 -38.90
CA GLY A 187 -18.20 -5.80 -39.08
C GLY A 187 -19.36 -5.50 -38.10
N LYS A 188 -20.50 -6.20 -38.27
CA LYS A 188 -21.71 -6.00 -37.43
C LYS A 188 -21.36 -6.10 -35.94
N ARG A 189 -21.71 -5.06 -35.17
CA ARG A 189 -21.46 -4.93 -33.73
C ARG A 189 -22.01 -6.15 -32.99
N LYS A 190 -21.17 -6.81 -32.18
CA LYS A 190 -21.55 -7.92 -31.30
C LYS A 190 -21.15 -7.58 -29.87
N ALA A 191 -22.08 -7.69 -28.93
CA ALA A 191 -21.78 -7.58 -27.52
C ALA A 191 -20.86 -8.74 -27.06
N CYS A 192 -19.94 -8.45 -26.13
CA CYS A 192 -19.14 -9.47 -25.47
C CYS A 192 -20.04 -10.45 -24.70
N LYS A 193 -19.52 -11.65 -24.41
CA LYS A 193 -20.30 -12.76 -23.82
C LYS A 193 -20.90 -12.43 -22.44
N ASP A 194 -20.27 -11.51 -21.69
CA ASP A 194 -20.72 -10.99 -20.39
C ASP A 194 -20.70 -9.45 -20.39
N CYS A 195 -21.38 -8.82 -21.37
CA CYS A 195 -21.37 -7.38 -21.56
C CYS A 195 -22.05 -6.63 -20.39
N SER A 196 -21.25 -5.93 -19.57
CA SER A 196 -21.72 -5.13 -18.42
C SER A 196 -21.92 -3.65 -18.73
N CYS A 197 -21.51 -3.18 -19.92
CA CYS A 197 -21.55 -1.77 -20.31
C CYS A 197 -22.86 -1.33 -21.00
N GLY A 198 -23.87 -2.19 -21.05
CA GLY A 198 -25.19 -1.88 -21.63
C GLY A 198 -25.29 -1.95 -23.16
N LEU A 199 -24.19 -2.21 -23.89
CA LEU A 199 -24.21 -2.31 -25.35
C LEU A 199 -25.05 -3.49 -25.87
N ALA A 200 -25.16 -4.57 -25.08
CA ALA A 200 -26.05 -5.68 -25.39
C ALA A 200 -27.52 -5.22 -25.45
N GLU A 201 -27.93 -4.37 -24.52
CA GLU A 201 -29.31 -3.87 -24.41
C GLU A 201 -29.62 -2.90 -25.54
N GLU A 202 -28.65 -2.07 -25.96
CA GLU A 202 -28.79 -1.19 -27.11
C GLU A 202 -28.93 -1.95 -28.43
N LEU A 203 -28.15 -3.02 -28.64
CA LEU A 203 -28.26 -3.86 -29.84
C LEU A 203 -29.59 -4.62 -29.89
N ASP A 204 -30.07 -5.10 -28.74
CA ASP A 204 -31.39 -5.70 -28.61
C ASP A 204 -32.51 -4.69 -28.90
N ALA A 205 -32.38 -3.44 -28.42
CA ALA A 205 -33.35 -2.37 -28.64
C ALA A 205 -33.39 -1.90 -30.12
N GLU A 206 -32.21 -1.75 -30.75
CA GLU A 206 -32.09 -1.45 -32.18
C GLU A 206 -32.71 -2.58 -33.04
N SER A 207 -32.50 -3.84 -32.68
CA SER A 207 -33.07 -4.99 -33.42
C SER A 207 -34.59 -5.08 -33.36
N LYS A 208 -35.21 -4.46 -32.34
CA LYS A 208 -36.66 -4.48 -32.10
C LYS A 208 -37.36 -3.19 -32.57
N GLY A 209 -36.65 -2.27 -33.21
CA GLY A 209 -37.24 -1.07 -33.81
C GLY A 209 -37.94 -0.12 -32.83
N ALA A 210 -37.55 -0.14 -31.55
CA ALA A 210 -38.13 0.74 -30.54
C ALA A 210 -37.36 2.06 -30.49
N ALA A 211 -37.90 3.08 -31.15
CA ALA A 211 -37.52 4.45 -30.89
C ALA A 211 -37.67 4.76 -29.39
N VAL A 212 -36.70 5.48 -28.86
CA VAL A 212 -36.57 5.98 -27.49
C VAL A 212 -37.87 6.65 -27.03
N ALA A 213 -38.74 5.91 -26.33
CA ALA A 213 -39.82 6.46 -25.49
C ALA A 213 -40.53 5.34 -24.71
N ALA A 214 -40.23 5.21 -23.42
CA ALA A 214 -41.19 5.06 -22.32
C ALA A 214 -40.50 4.41 -21.11
N ALA A 215 -40.12 5.25 -20.15
CA ALA A 215 -40.21 5.00 -18.71
C ALA A 215 -40.32 3.53 -18.27
N GLN A 216 -39.22 2.79 -18.35
CA GLN A 216 -39.10 1.58 -17.53
C GLN A 216 -38.67 2.05 -16.14
N SER A 217 -39.64 2.05 -15.23
CA SER A 217 -39.46 2.31 -13.80
C SER A 217 -38.18 1.64 -13.31
N ALA A 218 -37.23 2.44 -12.84
CA ALA A 218 -35.92 1.98 -12.39
C ALA A 218 -36.09 0.88 -11.33
N LYS A 219 -35.89 -0.38 -11.73
CA LYS A 219 -36.03 -1.50 -10.82
C LYS A 219 -34.74 -1.61 -10.01
N SER A 220 -34.85 -1.65 -8.70
CA SER A 220 -33.72 -1.85 -7.79
C SER A 220 -32.93 -3.12 -8.15
N SER A 221 -31.65 -3.16 -7.81
CA SER A 221 -30.74 -4.27 -8.13
C SER A 221 -31.18 -5.64 -7.58
N CYS A 222 -32.01 -5.69 -6.52
CA CYS A 222 -32.59 -6.96 -6.01
C CYS A 222 -34.00 -7.28 -6.57
N GLY A 223 -34.50 -6.48 -7.50
CA GLY A 223 -35.74 -6.75 -8.24
C GLY A 223 -37.05 -6.56 -7.46
N SER A 224 -37.03 -6.12 -6.20
CA SER A 224 -38.24 -6.01 -5.38
C SER A 224 -38.78 -4.59 -5.21
N CYS A 225 -38.00 -3.53 -5.46
CA CYS A 225 -38.49 -2.13 -5.45
C CYS A 225 -38.49 -1.54 -6.85
N TYR A 226 -39.64 -1.05 -7.32
CA TYR A 226 -39.81 -0.49 -8.66
C TYR A 226 -39.42 0.99 -8.78
N LEU A 227 -38.99 1.61 -7.68
CA LEU A 227 -38.54 3.01 -7.60
C LEU A 227 -37.02 3.16 -7.49
N GLY A 228 -36.28 2.04 -7.53
CA GLY A 228 -34.83 2.02 -7.56
C GLY A 228 -34.15 1.95 -6.18
N ASP A 229 -32.82 1.87 -6.20
CA ASP A 229 -31.99 1.74 -5.00
C ASP A 229 -31.83 3.05 -4.20
N ALA A 230 -32.23 4.19 -4.76
CA ALA A 230 -32.25 5.48 -4.04
C ALA A 230 -33.18 5.48 -2.81
N PHE A 231 -34.21 4.63 -2.82
CA PHE A 231 -35.14 4.43 -1.70
C PHE A 231 -34.77 3.22 -0.82
N ARG A 232 -33.50 2.81 -0.80
CA ARG A 232 -32.99 1.68 0.02
C ARG A 232 -31.83 2.05 0.93
N CYS A 233 -31.30 3.25 0.79
CA CYS A 233 -30.27 3.78 1.69
C CYS A 233 -30.88 4.06 3.09
N ALA A 234 -30.03 4.16 4.11
CA ALA A 234 -30.43 4.49 5.49
C ALA A 234 -31.22 5.81 5.61
N THR A 235 -31.16 6.66 4.59
CA THR A 235 -31.88 7.93 4.44
C THR A 235 -33.21 7.82 3.67
N CYS A 236 -33.72 6.61 3.41
CA CYS A 236 -35.02 6.45 2.76
C CYS A 236 -36.19 6.71 3.74
N PRO A 237 -37.12 7.64 3.44
CA PRO A 237 -38.28 7.94 4.29
C PRO A 237 -39.25 6.76 4.51
N TYR A 238 -39.12 5.69 3.71
CA TYR A 238 -39.99 4.50 3.74
C TYR A 238 -39.24 3.22 4.14
N LEU A 239 -38.06 3.36 4.76
CA LEU A 239 -37.29 2.22 5.23
C LEU A 239 -38.09 1.39 6.24
N GLY A 240 -38.36 0.12 5.90
CA GLY A 240 -39.17 -0.80 6.72
C GLY A 240 -40.62 -0.98 6.29
N MET A 241 -41.10 -0.24 5.29
CA MET A 241 -42.43 -0.42 4.70
C MET A 241 -42.39 -1.37 3.47
N PRO A 242 -43.52 -2.01 3.10
CA PRO A 242 -43.59 -2.88 1.93
C PRO A 242 -43.18 -2.16 0.64
N ALA A 243 -42.63 -2.88 -0.33
CA ALA A 243 -42.20 -2.30 -1.58
C ALA A 243 -43.38 -1.75 -2.40
N PHE A 244 -43.19 -0.57 -3.00
CA PHE A 244 -44.18 0.09 -3.85
C PHE A 244 -44.50 -0.73 -5.11
N LYS A 245 -45.79 -0.74 -5.47
CA LYS A 245 -46.25 -1.36 -6.71
C LYS A 245 -46.05 -0.41 -7.90
N PRO A 246 -45.88 -0.94 -9.12
CA PRO A 246 -45.84 -0.11 -10.33
C PRO A 246 -47.11 0.75 -10.45
N GLY A 247 -46.94 2.09 -10.51
CA GLY A 247 -48.04 3.05 -10.65
C GLY A 247 -48.58 3.66 -9.34
N GLU A 248 -48.03 3.29 -8.18
CA GLU A 248 -48.41 3.86 -6.89
C GLU A 248 -47.79 5.26 -6.70
N LYS A 249 -48.63 6.28 -6.47
CA LYS A 249 -48.15 7.65 -6.23
C LYS A 249 -47.70 7.80 -4.78
N ILE A 250 -46.40 8.03 -4.60
CA ILE A 250 -45.78 8.28 -3.30
C ILE A 250 -46.16 9.70 -2.84
N GLN A 251 -46.71 9.83 -1.64
CA GLN A 251 -46.89 11.12 -0.97
C GLN A 251 -46.02 11.15 0.28
N LEU A 252 -45.00 12.01 0.27
CA LEU A 252 -44.18 12.31 1.44
C LEU A 252 -45.00 13.24 2.35
N SER A 253 -45.14 12.86 3.62
CA SER A 253 -45.77 13.71 4.64
C SER A 253 -44.79 14.79 5.12
N ASP A 254 -45.27 15.89 5.70
CA ASP A 254 -44.43 17.01 6.17
C ASP A 254 -43.35 16.57 7.17
N THR A 255 -43.64 15.54 7.98
CA THR A 255 -42.69 14.94 8.93
C THR A 255 -41.52 14.23 8.23
N GLN A 256 -41.72 13.72 7.01
CA GLN A 256 -40.70 13.01 6.22
C GLN A 256 -39.83 13.97 5.36
N MET A 257 -40.21 15.25 5.28
CA MET A 257 -39.46 16.30 4.58
C MET A 257 -38.58 17.13 5.52
N GLN A 258 -38.67 16.93 6.84
CA GLN A 258 -37.76 17.57 7.79
C GLN A 258 -36.43 16.79 7.82
N ALA A 259 -35.33 17.51 7.58
CA ALA A 259 -34.00 16.96 7.76
C ALA A 259 -33.75 16.69 9.25
N ASP A 260 -33.21 15.52 9.58
CA ASP A 260 -32.72 15.23 10.94
C ASP A 260 -31.63 16.27 11.29
N VAL A 261 -31.86 17.01 12.38
CA VAL A 261 -30.87 17.93 12.99
C VAL A 261 -29.92 17.13 13.88
#